data_AF-A0A973LBQ3-F1
#
_entry.id   AF-A0A973LBQ3-F1
#
_cell.length_a   1.000
_cell.length_b   1.000
_cell.length_c   1.000
_cell.angle_alpha   90.00
_cell.angle_beta   90.00
_cell.angle_gamma   90.00
#
_symmetry.space_group_name_H-M   'P 1'
#
loop_
_entity.id
_entity.type
_entity.pdbx_description
1 polymer ?
#
loop_
_entity_poly.entity_id
_entity_poly.type
_entity_poly.pdbx_seq_one_letter_code
_entity_poly.pdbx_strand_id
1 'polypeptide(L)'
;MIFRRRFTAIVLALVATLLLTATGTQAASDTGFSIPFAGAPRYLPLAPTELAAPDQLHQPIGQQAADALAVKLGLRKSGAFTRQQYLEFISGGGVGGDPAAAALVDESVRILTNTTGHPLYSCVDGVLTPTVLASYGLFVTQDGWLESPAYETAPTRLVNTVIAPGGYMGRWMRANGATDSLVMLYRSAYLVEALYGFVAQQISGKAQLVTNTKGSTSVEVGMSMAPALWLVNFALIYTLNPALAAEMPARWAPIPSTVSDAILASSTGRVRYSDYASYLH
;
A
#
# COMPACT_ATOMS: atom_id res chain seq x y z
N MET A 1 21.60 -18.59 9.52
CA MET A 1 20.95 -19.36 8.43
C MET A 1 19.76 -20.20 8.93
N ILE A 2 19.83 -20.81 10.11
CA ILE A 2 18.76 -21.65 10.71
C ILE A 2 17.49 -20.85 11.08
N PHE A 3 17.65 -19.60 11.55
CA PHE A 3 16.51 -18.74 11.95
C PHE A 3 15.65 -18.28 10.76
N ARG A 4 16.27 -18.01 9.60
CA ARG A 4 15.57 -17.69 8.34
C ARG A 4 14.66 -18.83 7.90
N ARG A 5 15.15 -20.08 7.92
CA ARG A 5 14.38 -21.27 7.52
C ARG A 5 13.17 -21.55 8.44
N ARG A 6 13.29 -21.29 9.74
CA ARG A 6 12.19 -21.48 10.70
C ARG A 6 11.09 -20.43 10.54
N PHE A 7 11.45 -19.19 10.23
CA PHE A 7 10.47 -18.13 9.96
C PHE A 7 9.72 -18.37 8.65
N THR A 8 10.42 -18.80 7.58
CA THR A 8 9.77 -19.17 6.31
C THR A 8 8.82 -20.36 6.50
N ALA A 9 9.20 -21.37 7.29
CA ALA A 9 8.35 -22.53 7.57
C ALA A 9 7.11 -22.19 8.42
N ILE A 10 7.22 -21.28 9.40
CA ILE A 10 6.07 -20.84 10.22
C ILE A 10 5.14 -19.95 9.41
N VAL A 11 5.67 -19.02 8.59
CA VAL A 11 4.84 -18.21 7.68
C VAL A 11 4.19 -19.09 6.63
N LEU A 12 4.89 -20.06 6.04
CA LEU A 12 4.30 -21.04 5.12
C LEU A 12 3.25 -21.93 5.80
N ALA A 13 3.43 -22.33 7.06
CA ALA A 13 2.45 -23.11 7.79
C ALA A 13 1.21 -22.28 8.15
N LEU A 14 1.38 -21.02 8.55
CA LEU A 14 0.26 -20.10 8.79
C LEU A 14 -0.49 -19.77 7.49
N VAL A 15 0.25 -19.50 6.41
CA VAL A 15 -0.27 -19.28 5.07
C VAL A 15 -0.98 -20.54 4.56
N ALA A 16 -0.46 -21.74 4.81
CA ALA A 16 -1.11 -22.99 4.46
C ALA A 16 -2.41 -23.21 5.25
N THR A 17 -2.45 -22.91 6.55
CA THR A 17 -3.71 -22.96 7.33
C THR A 17 -4.73 -21.91 6.87
N LEU A 18 -4.29 -20.71 6.48
CA LEU A 18 -5.15 -19.69 5.88
C LEU A 18 -5.69 -20.10 4.50
N LEU A 19 -4.84 -20.74 3.68
CA LEU A 19 -5.20 -21.25 2.34
C LEU A 19 -6.10 -22.49 2.41
N LEU A 20 -5.92 -23.37 3.41
CA LEU A 20 -6.77 -24.56 3.62
C LEU A 20 -8.20 -24.21 4.06
N THR A 21 -8.40 -23.04 4.66
CA THR A 21 -9.73 -22.49 4.92
C THR A 21 -10.30 -21.68 3.75
N ALA A 22 -9.51 -21.39 2.72
CA ALA A 22 -9.86 -20.52 1.58
C ALA A 22 -10.19 -21.30 0.29
N THR A 23 -10.36 -22.62 0.34
CA THR A 23 -10.86 -23.41 -0.79
C THR A 23 -12.36 -23.24 -1.05
N GLY A 24 -13.05 -22.42 -0.25
CA GLY A 24 -14.31 -21.84 -0.63
C GLY A 24 -14.09 -20.53 -1.38
N THR A 25 -14.51 -20.47 -2.64
CA THR A 25 -14.85 -19.24 -3.35
C THR A 25 -15.94 -18.47 -2.58
N GLN A 26 -15.60 -17.87 -1.44
CA GLN A 26 -16.48 -16.95 -0.75
C GLN A 26 -16.29 -15.55 -1.35
N ALA A 27 -16.88 -15.36 -2.52
CA ALA A 27 -17.45 -14.07 -2.87
C ALA A 27 -18.71 -13.90 -2.02
N ALA A 28 -18.53 -13.46 -0.78
CA ALA A 28 -19.62 -13.12 0.13
C ALA A 28 -19.27 -11.89 1.00
N SER A 29 -18.37 -11.05 0.50
CA SER A 29 -18.23 -9.68 0.98
C SER A 29 -18.87 -8.75 -0.05
N ASP A 30 -19.73 -7.83 0.39
CA ASP A 30 -20.34 -6.80 -0.46
C ASP A 30 -19.30 -5.87 -1.13
N THR A 31 -18.01 -6.01 -0.79
CA THR A 31 -16.93 -5.18 -1.33
C THR A 31 -16.43 -5.62 -2.70
N GLY A 32 -16.64 -6.88 -3.08
CA GLY A 32 -16.21 -7.45 -4.37
C GLY A 32 -14.74 -7.89 -4.45
N PHE A 33 -13.96 -7.75 -3.39
CA PHE A 33 -12.60 -8.30 -3.33
C PHE A 33 -12.61 -9.71 -2.76
N SER A 34 -11.88 -10.63 -3.40
CA SER A 34 -11.69 -12.01 -2.91
C SER A 34 -10.51 -12.11 -1.93
N ILE A 35 -10.44 -13.19 -1.16
CA ILE A 35 -9.25 -13.51 -0.36
C ILE A 35 -8.11 -13.93 -1.32
N PRO A 36 -6.87 -13.42 -1.15
CA PRO A 36 -6.36 -12.66 -0.02
C PRO A 36 -6.50 -11.12 -0.12
N PHE A 37 -6.95 -10.57 -1.24
CA PHE A 37 -7.04 -9.12 -1.48
C PHE A 37 -7.93 -8.39 -0.46
N ALA A 38 -9.03 -9.03 -0.06
CA ALA A 38 -9.98 -8.49 0.90
C ALA A 38 -9.41 -8.39 2.33
N GLY A 39 -8.33 -9.11 2.65
CA GLY A 39 -7.80 -9.14 4.00
C GLY A 39 -8.66 -9.91 4.99
N ALA A 40 -8.49 -9.61 6.28
CA ALA A 40 -9.29 -10.25 7.32
C ALA A 40 -10.71 -9.66 7.35
N PRO A 41 -11.77 -10.50 7.41
CA PRO A 41 -13.16 -10.02 7.38
C PRO A 41 -13.51 -8.93 8.41
N ARG A 42 -12.88 -8.99 9.60
CA ARG A 42 -13.12 -8.00 10.67
C ARG A 42 -12.61 -6.59 10.37
N TYR A 43 -11.64 -6.44 9.47
CA TYR A 43 -11.05 -5.15 9.10
C TYR A 43 -11.53 -4.65 7.74
N LEU A 44 -12.19 -5.50 6.96
CA LEU A 44 -12.71 -5.13 5.65
C LEU A 44 -13.58 -3.85 5.64
N PRO A 45 -14.47 -3.58 6.63
CA PRO A 45 -15.22 -2.33 6.68
C PRO A 45 -14.39 -1.06 6.94
N LEU A 46 -13.10 -1.21 7.25
CA LEU A 46 -12.16 -0.11 7.52
C LEU A 46 -11.34 0.29 6.30
N ALA A 47 -11.34 -0.54 5.25
CA ALA A 47 -10.68 -0.26 3.99
C ALA A 47 -11.43 0.82 3.19
N PRO A 48 -10.77 1.50 2.23
CA PRO A 48 -11.43 2.45 1.34
C PRO A 48 -12.52 1.74 0.54
N THR A 49 -13.62 2.45 0.32
CA THR A 49 -14.67 1.98 -0.58
C THR A 49 -14.46 2.55 -1.98
N GLU A 50 -15.18 2.00 -2.93
CA GLU A 50 -15.37 2.60 -4.24
C GLU A 50 -15.90 4.02 -4.07
N LEU A 51 -15.44 4.94 -4.93
CA LEU A 51 -16.02 6.28 -5.01
C LEU A 51 -17.49 6.20 -5.46
N ALA A 52 -18.32 7.06 -4.90
CA ALA A 52 -19.73 7.19 -5.26
C ALA A 52 -20.00 8.39 -6.19
N ALA A 53 -19.06 9.34 -6.25
CA ALA A 53 -19.17 10.55 -7.06
C ALA A 53 -17.78 10.98 -7.58
N PRO A 54 -17.70 11.60 -8.77
CA PRO A 54 -16.43 11.98 -9.41
C PRO A 54 -15.56 12.93 -8.58
N ASP A 55 -16.16 13.82 -7.79
CA ASP A 55 -15.45 14.79 -6.94
C ASP A 55 -14.67 14.12 -5.78
N GLN A 56 -14.96 12.85 -5.49
CA GLN A 56 -14.22 12.03 -4.52
C GLN A 56 -12.93 11.43 -5.10
N LEU A 57 -12.77 11.45 -6.42
CA LEU A 57 -11.59 10.90 -7.08
C LEU A 57 -10.35 11.62 -6.54
N HIS A 58 -9.38 10.82 -6.11
CA HIS A 58 -8.10 11.29 -5.59
C HIS A 58 -8.14 12.19 -4.34
N GLN A 59 -9.27 12.27 -3.64
CA GLN A 59 -9.34 13.02 -2.39
C GLN A 59 -8.59 12.29 -1.26
N PRO A 60 -7.84 13.03 -0.41
CA PRO A 60 -7.20 12.47 0.77
C PRO A 60 -8.24 12.09 1.84
N ILE A 61 -7.89 11.16 2.74
CA ILE A 61 -8.73 10.75 3.88
C ILE A 61 -9.04 11.94 4.80
N GLY A 62 -8.04 12.80 5.03
CA GLY A 62 -8.10 13.88 6.01
C GLY A 62 -7.83 13.42 7.45
N GLN A 63 -7.28 14.34 8.26
CA GLN A 63 -6.70 14.00 9.57
C GLN A 63 -7.68 13.37 10.54
N GLN A 64 -8.90 13.90 10.65
CA GLN A 64 -9.89 13.40 11.61
C GLN A 64 -10.32 11.97 11.28
N ALA A 65 -10.53 11.67 10.01
CA ALA A 65 -10.91 10.33 9.57
C ALA A 65 -9.73 9.35 9.70
N ALA A 66 -8.50 9.78 9.41
CA ALA A 66 -7.30 8.98 9.63
C ALA A 66 -7.11 8.63 11.12
N ASP A 67 -7.26 9.60 12.02
CA ASP A 67 -7.15 9.35 13.47
C ASP A 67 -8.25 8.39 13.95
N ALA A 68 -9.48 8.52 13.46
CA ALA A 68 -10.58 7.61 13.79
C ALA A 68 -10.35 6.18 13.26
N LEU A 69 -9.82 6.05 12.04
CA LEU A 69 -9.44 4.78 11.44
C LEU A 69 -8.30 4.12 12.23
N ALA A 70 -7.27 4.87 12.58
CA ALA A 70 -6.13 4.40 13.36
C ALA A 70 -6.57 3.75 14.67
N VAL A 71 -7.48 4.38 15.41
CA VAL A 71 -8.03 3.81 16.66
C VAL A 71 -8.69 2.45 16.41
N LYS A 72 -9.50 2.31 15.35
CA LYS A 72 -10.17 1.04 15.00
C LYS A 72 -9.18 -0.06 14.60
N LEU A 73 -8.01 0.32 14.07
CA LEU A 73 -6.93 -0.61 13.74
C LEU A 73 -6.04 -0.95 14.94
N GLY A 74 -6.25 -0.33 16.11
CA GLY A 74 -5.40 -0.52 17.29
C GLY A 74 -4.15 0.36 17.32
N LEU A 75 -4.13 1.43 16.54
CA LEU A 75 -3.10 2.47 16.53
C LEU A 75 -3.57 3.69 17.33
N ARG A 76 -2.62 4.54 17.72
CA ARG A 76 -2.90 5.83 18.37
C ARG A 76 -1.83 6.85 18.01
N LYS A 77 -2.24 8.11 17.89
CA LYS A 77 -1.36 9.23 17.53
C LYS A 77 -0.13 9.36 18.44
N SER A 78 -0.32 9.17 19.75
CA SER A 78 0.77 9.23 20.75
C SER A 78 1.75 8.06 20.66
N GLY A 79 1.43 7.00 19.92
CA GLY A 79 2.33 5.89 19.65
C GLY A 79 3.03 5.99 18.29
N ALA A 80 2.71 6.99 17.47
CA ALA A 80 3.48 7.27 16.25
C ALA A 80 4.83 7.91 16.59
N PHE A 81 5.73 8.01 15.60
CA PHE A 81 6.99 8.72 15.80
C PHE A 81 6.75 10.17 16.21
N THR A 82 7.60 10.64 17.12
CA THR A 82 7.76 12.09 17.33
C THR A 82 8.29 12.74 16.05
N ARG A 83 8.11 14.06 15.94
CA ARG A 83 8.67 14.82 14.80
C ARG A 83 10.17 14.60 14.61
N GLN A 84 10.93 14.56 15.70
CA GLN A 84 12.37 14.31 15.64
C GLN A 84 12.67 12.89 15.12
N GLN A 85 12.02 11.87 15.68
CA GLN A 85 12.20 10.49 15.21
C GLN A 85 11.83 10.33 13.74
N TYR A 86 10.74 10.97 13.29
CA TYR A 86 10.36 10.96 11.89
C TYR A 86 11.47 11.56 11.02
N LEU A 87 11.95 12.77 11.34
CA LEU A 87 13.01 13.45 10.57
C LEU A 87 14.32 12.66 10.55
N GLU A 88 14.74 12.09 11.67
CA GLU A 88 15.92 11.22 11.73
C GLU A 88 15.72 9.95 10.89
N PHE A 89 14.55 9.31 10.98
CA PHE A 89 14.27 8.10 10.21
C PHE A 89 14.27 8.34 8.70
N ILE A 90 13.57 9.38 8.22
CA ILE A 90 13.45 9.66 6.77
C ILE A 90 14.71 10.27 6.16
N SER A 91 15.64 10.78 6.97
CA SER A 91 16.94 11.24 6.51
C SER A 91 17.99 10.14 6.52
N GLY A 92 17.67 8.96 7.08
CA GLY A 92 18.65 7.91 7.34
C GLY A 92 19.62 8.25 8.47
N GLY A 93 19.24 9.19 9.33
CA GLY A 93 19.96 9.55 10.56
C GLY A 93 19.59 8.63 11.74
N GLY A 94 19.97 9.07 12.94
CA GLY A 94 19.82 8.28 14.17
C GLY A 94 20.79 7.09 14.24
N VAL A 95 20.72 6.35 15.34
CA VAL A 95 21.57 5.18 15.59
C VAL A 95 21.20 4.06 14.61
N GLY A 96 22.18 3.61 13.82
CA GLY A 96 21.97 2.57 12.81
C GLY A 96 21.15 3.04 11.60
N GLY A 97 21.12 4.35 11.36
CA GLY A 97 20.51 4.98 10.20
C GLY A 97 21.09 4.48 8.87
N ASP A 98 20.26 4.48 7.83
CA ASP A 98 20.59 4.02 6.49
C ASP A 98 19.91 4.95 5.46
N PRO A 99 20.66 5.85 4.80
CA PRO A 99 20.11 6.80 3.84
C PRO A 99 19.41 6.13 2.64
N ALA A 100 19.88 4.97 2.19
CA ALA A 100 19.27 4.27 1.06
C ALA A 100 17.92 3.66 1.46
N ALA A 101 17.85 3.04 2.64
CA ALA A 101 16.59 2.52 3.17
C ALA A 101 15.60 3.65 3.50
N ALA A 102 16.09 4.78 3.99
CA ALA A 102 15.27 5.95 4.29
C ALA A 102 14.68 6.59 3.02
N ALA A 103 15.49 6.76 1.97
CA ALA A 103 15.03 7.25 0.67
C ALA A 103 13.94 6.35 0.10
N LEU A 104 14.10 5.03 0.24
CA LEU A 104 13.10 4.07 -0.22
C LEU A 104 11.76 4.21 0.50
N VAL A 105 11.78 4.45 1.82
CA VAL A 105 10.56 4.70 2.59
C VAL A 105 9.93 6.03 2.18
N ASP A 106 10.71 7.10 2.08
CA ASP A 106 10.22 8.42 1.71
C ASP A 106 9.54 8.40 0.34
N GLU A 107 10.17 7.78 -0.66
CA GLU A 107 9.59 7.62 -1.99
C GLU A 107 8.31 6.75 -1.96
N SER A 108 8.30 5.69 -1.16
CA SER A 108 7.11 4.85 -0.97
C SER A 108 5.93 5.63 -0.41
N VAL A 109 6.18 6.48 0.61
CA VAL A 109 5.15 7.33 1.20
C VAL A 109 4.60 8.30 0.17
N ARG A 110 5.46 8.98 -0.60
CA ARG A 110 5.03 9.92 -1.65
C ARG A 110 4.12 9.24 -2.68
N ILE A 111 4.44 8.02 -3.10
CA ILE A 111 3.62 7.24 -4.03
C ILE A 111 2.25 6.91 -3.43
N LEU A 112 2.23 6.43 -2.18
CA LEU A 112 0.99 6.00 -1.51
C LEU A 112 0.08 7.16 -1.08
N THR A 113 0.62 8.37 -1.01
CA THR A 113 -0.11 9.60 -0.74
C THR A 113 -0.33 10.43 -1.99
N ASN A 114 -0.29 9.84 -3.20
CA ASN A 114 -0.46 10.57 -4.46
C ASN A 114 -1.92 10.99 -4.72
N THR A 115 -2.38 12.00 -3.98
CA THR A 115 -3.73 12.58 -3.96
C THR A 115 -3.73 14.03 -4.46
N THR A 116 -4.90 14.68 -4.53
CA THR A 116 -5.03 16.08 -4.97
C THR A 116 -4.20 17.06 -4.13
N GLY A 117 -3.91 16.74 -2.87
CA GLY A 117 -3.01 17.52 -2.01
C GLY A 117 -1.52 17.27 -2.26
N HIS A 118 -1.16 16.18 -2.93
CA HIS A 118 0.20 15.67 -3.05
C HIS A 118 0.46 15.05 -4.44
N PRO A 119 0.48 15.86 -5.52
CA PRO A 119 0.81 15.37 -6.85
C PRO A 119 2.24 14.84 -6.93
N LEU A 120 2.43 13.80 -7.73
CA LEU A 120 3.75 13.34 -8.15
C LEU A 120 4.13 14.07 -9.43
N TYR A 121 5.42 14.35 -9.57
CA TYR A 121 5.96 15.02 -10.76
C TYR A 121 6.87 14.06 -11.50
N SER A 122 6.59 13.86 -12.78
CA SER A 122 7.31 12.93 -13.64
C SER A 122 7.71 13.63 -14.94
N CYS A 123 8.81 13.20 -15.56
CA CYS A 123 9.20 13.67 -16.88
C CYS A 123 8.50 12.80 -17.94
N VAL A 124 7.44 13.33 -18.54
CA VAL A 124 6.65 12.66 -19.58
C VAL A 124 6.99 13.32 -20.91
N ASP A 125 7.62 12.59 -21.81
CA ASP A 125 8.06 13.08 -23.13
C ASP A 125 8.89 14.39 -23.05
N GLY A 126 9.73 14.50 -22.01
CA GLY A 126 10.57 15.67 -21.77
C GLY A 126 9.88 16.81 -21.01
N VAL A 127 8.61 16.66 -20.62
CA VAL A 127 7.82 17.67 -19.92
C VAL A 127 7.55 17.24 -18.46
N LEU A 128 7.87 18.13 -17.51
CA LEU A 128 7.52 17.92 -16.11
C LEU A 128 6.00 17.98 -15.94
N THR A 129 5.40 16.82 -15.67
CA THR A 129 3.95 16.62 -15.65
C THR A 129 3.50 16.22 -14.24
N PRO A 130 2.57 16.98 -13.62
CA PRO A 130 1.95 16.56 -12.36
C PRO A 130 0.94 15.44 -12.63
N THR A 131 0.93 14.43 -11.78
CA THR A 131 -0.01 13.30 -11.86
C THR A 131 -0.58 12.98 -10.48
N VAL A 132 -1.84 12.56 -10.47
CA VAL A 132 -2.56 12.16 -9.27
C VAL A 132 -3.35 10.92 -9.61
N LEU A 133 -2.92 9.75 -9.15
CA LEU A 133 -3.46 8.45 -9.60
C LEU A 133 -3.71 7.45 -8.46
N ALA A 134 -3.50 7.81 -7.19
CA ALA A 134 -3.52 6.85 -6.10
C ALA A 134 -4.87 6.13 -5.94
N SER A 135 -6.01 6.76 -6.26
CA SER A 135 -7.33 6.10 -6.20
C SER A 135 -7.48 4.96 -7.20
N TYR A 136 -6.75 4.99 -8.33
CA TYR A 136 -6.69 3.88 -9.27
C TYR A 136 -5.75 2.76 -8.79
N GLY A 137 -4.94 3.03 -7.75
CA GLY A 137 -3.84 2.16 -7.37
C GLY A 137 -2.71 2.15 -8.39
N LEU A 138 -2.48 3.27 -9.07
CA LEU A 138 -1.42 3.45 -10.06
C LEU A 138 -0.58 4.69 -9.68
N PHE A 139 0.61 4.79 -10.25
CA PHE A 139 1.43 6.00 -10.23
C PHE A 139 2.26 6.10 -11.51
N VAL A 140 2.84 7.28 -11.75
CA VAL A 140 3.77 7.50 -12.87
C VAL A 140 5.19 7.58 -12.32
N THR A 141 6.08 6.73 -12.82
CA THR A 141 7.51 6.77 -12.49
C THR A 141 8.15 8.08 -13.00
N GLN A 142 9.33 8.43 -12.50
CA GLN A 142 10.03 9.65 -12.92
C GLN A 142 10.32 9.69 -14.43
N ASP A 143 10.52 8.54 -15.06
CA ASP A 143 10.77 8.35 -16.49
C ASP A 143 9.50 8.05 -17.33
N GLY A 144 8.30 8.25 -16.75
CA GLY A 144 7.04 8.28 -17.49
C GLY A 144 6.36 6.92 -17.71
N TRP A 145 6.67 5.89 -16.92
CA TRP A 145 5.91 4.64 -16.91
C TRP A 145 4.71 4.74 -15.98
N LEU A 146 3.56 4.25 -16.44
CA LEU A 146 2.38 4.02 -15.62
C LEU A 146 2.41 2.59 -15.09
N GLU A 147 2.45 2.44 -13.76
CA GLU A 147 2.53 1.13 -13.10
C GLU A 147 1.83 1.10 -11.74
N SER A 148 1.55 -0.11 -11.25
CA SER A 148 1.02 -0.33 -9.90
C SER A 148 2.12 -0.10 -8.84
N PRO A 149 1.84 0.49 -7.67
CA PRO A 149 2.79 0.55 -6.57
C PRO A 149 3.28 -0.82 -6.10
N ALA A 150 2.59 -1.92 -6.43
CA ALA A 150 3.09 -3.25 -6.10
C ALA A 150 4.01 -3.85 -7.18
N TYR A 151 4.31 -3.11 -8.26
CA TYR A 151 5.24 -3.52 -9.31
C TYR A 151 6.63 -3.87 -8.77
N GLU A 152 7.32 -4.83 -9.39
CA GLU A 152 8.50 -5.48 -8.80
C GLU A 152 9.66 -4.52 -8.46
N THR A 153 9.84 -3.45 -9.24
CA THR A 153 10.86 -2.42 -9.01
C THR A 153 10.33 -1.16 -8.34
N ALA A 154 9.03 -1.08 -8.04
CA ALA A 154 8.46 0.10 -7.39
C ALA A 154 9.05 0.25 -5.97
N PRO A 155 9.34 1.48 -5.51
CA PRO A 155 9.83 1.74 -4.15
C PRO A 155 8.98 1.06 -3.07
N THR A 156 7.66 1.18 -3.21
CA THR A 156 6.62 0.56 -2.38
C THR A 156 6.65 -0.96 -2.34
N ARG A 157 7.27 -1.62 -3.32
CA ARG A 157 7.51 -3.07 -3.33
C ARG A 157 8.86 -3.43 -2.71
N LEU A 158 9.90 -2.67 -3.04
CA LEU A 158 11.26 -2.88 -2.53
C LEU A 158 11.35 -2.61 -1.01
N VAL A 159 10.53 -1.70 -0.49
CA VAL A 159 10.45 -1.35 0.95
C VAL A 159 10.07 -2.54 1.82
N ASN A 160 9.52 -3.62 1.25
CA ASN A 160 9.26 -4.87 1.96
C ASN A 160 10.50 -5.40 2.70
N THR A 161 11.70 -5.18 2.18
CA THR A 161 12.97 -5.56 2.84
C THR A 161 13.30 -4.68 4.06
N VAL A 162 12.85 -3.43 4.05
CA VAL A 162 13.03 -2.44 5.11
C VAL A 162 12.08 -2.72 6.28
N ILE A 163 10.81 -3.04 5.98
CA ILE A 163 9.75 -3.25 6.97
C ILE A 163 9.62 -4.69 7.47
N ALA A 164 10.30 -5.65 6.82
CA ALA A 164 10.30 -7.04 7.25
C ALA A 164 10.70 -7.18 8.73
N PRO A 165 10.19 -8.19 9.46
CA PRO A 165 10.62 -8.46 10.82
C PRO A 165 12.16 -8.59 10.92
N GLY A 166 12.75 -7.74 11.77
CA GLY A 166 14.21 -7.65 11.92
C GLY A 166 14.94 -6.83 10.85
N GLY A 167 14.21 -6.24 9.89
CA GLY A 167 14.69 -5.28 8.89
C GLY A 167 15.07 -3.92 9.46
N TYR A 168 15.39 -2.97 8.57
CA TYR A 168 15.87 -1.63 8.95
C TYR A 168 14.93 -0.93 9.92
N MET A 169 13.63 -0.83 9.59
CA MET A 169 12.65 -0.11 10.42
C MET A 169 12.61 -0.66 11.85
N GLY A 170 12.47 -1.97 12.00
CA GLY A 170 12.38 -2.59 13.32
C GLY A 170 13.67 -2.52 14.14
N ARG A 171 14.85 -2.49 13.51
CA ARG A 171 16.14 -2.29 14.19
C ARG A 171 16.31 -0.83 14.61
N TRP A 172 16.03 0.09 13.68
CA TRP A 172 16.13 1.52 13.92
C TRP A 172 15.20 1.96 15.05
N MET A 173 13.93 1.50 15.06
CA MET A 173 12.96 1.84 16.10
C MET A 173 13.45 1.44 17.50
N ARG A 174 14.07 0.26 17.63
CA ARG A 174 14.63 -0.22 18.90
C ARG A 174 15.85 0.58 19.36
N ALA A 175 16.66 1.06 18.43
CA ALA A 175 17.86 1.83 18.73
C ALA A 175 17.60 3.32 19.03
N ASN A 176 16.46 3.86 18.56
CA ASN A 176 16.16 5.30 18.61
C ASN A 176 14.91 5.63 19.45
N GLY A 177 14.64 4.82 20.48
CA GLY A 177 13.57 5.10 21.45
C GLY A 177 12.14 5.01 20.89
N ALA A 178 11.93 4.32 19.75
CA ALA A 178 10.62 4.13 19.12
C ALA A 178 10.10 2.68 19.28
N THR A 179 10.55 1.98 20.33
CA THR A 179 10.09 0.61 20.63
C THR A 179 8.58 0.56 20.87
N ASP A 180 8.00 1.56 21.53
CA ASP A 180 6.55 1.61 21.78
C ASP A 180 5.76 1.73 20.48
N SER A 181 6.25 2.49 19.50
CA SER A 181 5.68 2.57 18.15
C SER A 181 5.72 1.21 17.46
N LEU A 182 6.83 0.48 17.58
CA LEU A 182 6.97 -0.87 17.01
C LEU A 182 6.01 -1.87 17.67
N VAL A 183 5.89 -1.83 18.99
CA VAL A 183 4.96 -2.69 19.75
C VAL A 183 3.52 -2.37 19.38
N MET A 184 3.16 -1.09 19.27
CA MET A 184 1.83 -0.66 18.81
C MET A 184 1.53 -1.20 17.42
N LEU A 185 2.44 -1.00 16.47
CA LEU A 185 2.28 -1.49 15.10
C LEU A 185 2.04 -3.00 15.06
N TYR A 186 2.84 -3.81 15.77
CA TYR A 186 2.66 -5.27 15.78
C TYR A 186 1.46 -5.77 16.58
N ARG A 187 0.90 -4.97 17.49
CA ARG A 187 -0.36 -5.27 18.18
C ARG A 187 -1.61 -4.80 17.41
N SER A 188 -1.42 -3.99 16.38
CA SER A 188 -2.48 -3.47 15.52
C SER A 188 -2.94 -4.48 14.46
N ALA A 189 -3.89 -4.08 13.63
CA ALA A 189 -4.32 -4.81 12.45
C ALA A 189 -3.18 -5.11 11.46
N TYR A 190 -2.10 -4.32 11.47
CA TYR A 190 -0.97 -4.44 10.54
C TYR A 190 -0.45 -5.88 10.40
N LEU A 191 -0.20 -6.58 11.51
CA LEU A 191 0.42 -7.91 11.44
C LEU A 191 -0.48 -8.92 10.73
N VAL A 192 -1.79 -8.81 10.93
CA VAL A 192 -2.77 -9.70 10.29
C VAL A 192 -2.87 -9.37 8.81
N GLU A 193 -3.07 -8.10 8.46
CA GLU A 193 -3.22 -7.67 7.07
C GLU A 193 -1.93 -7.85 6.26
N ALA A 194 -0.75 -7.72 6.89
CA ALA A 194 0.53 -7.95 6.22
C ALA A 194 0.68 -9.38 5.71
N LEU A 195 0.09 -10.38 6.39
CA LEU A 195 0.07 -11.76 5.91
C LEU A 195 -0.78 -11.90 4.65
N TYR A 196 -1.96 -11.28 4.61
CA TYR A 196 -2.82 -11.27 3.42
C TYR A 196 -2.17 -10.49 2.27
N GLY A 197 -1.64 -9.30 2.52
CA GLY A 197 -0.95 -8.47 1.54
C GLY A 197 0.27 -9.19 0.93
N PHE A 198 1.03 -9.93 1.73
CA PHE A 198 2.15 -10.73 1.24
C PHE A 198 1.70 -11.81 0.25
N VAL A 199 0.62 -12.55 0.56
CA VAL A 199 0.07 -13.57 -0.35
C VAL A 199 -0.52 -12.91 -1.60
N ALA A 200 -1.27 -11.81 -1.45
CA ALA A 200 -1.85 -11.05 -2.57
C ALA A 200 -0.79 -10.61 -3.59
N GLN A 201 0.33 -10.06 -3.12
CA GLN A 201 1.42 -9.64 -4.00
C GLN A 201 2.13 -10.80 -4.71
N GLN A 202 2.06 -12.02 -4.17
CA GLN A 202 2.66 -13.20 -4.81
C GLN A 202 1.81 -13.76 -5.95
N ILE A 203 0.47 -13.61 -5.88
CA ILE A 203 -0.44 -14.26 -6.83
C ILE A 203 -0.90 -13.38 -7.99
N SER A 204 -0.72 -12.06 -7.92
CA SER A 204 -1.34 -11.12 -8.89
C SER A 204 -0.51 -10.85 -10.15
N GLY A 205 0.46 -11.72 -10.43
CA GLY A 205 1.29 -11.64 -11.62
C GLY A 205 2.10 -10.34 -11.72
N LYS A 206 2.49 -9.96 -12.94
CA LYS A 206 3.38 -8.82 -13.20
C LYS A 206 2.68 -7.46 -13.16
N ALA A 207 1.44 -7.41 -13.67
CA ALA A 207 0.63 -6.21 -13.71
C ALA A 207 0.27 -5.68 -12.32
N GLN A 208 0.20 -6.57 -11.32
CA GLN A 208 -0.13 -6.22 -9.94
C GLN A 208 -1.43 -5.40 -9.87
N LEU A 209 -2.39 -5.80 -10.70
CA LEU A 209 -3.79 -5.39 -10.67
C LEU A 209 -4.62 -6.48 -9.98
N VAL A 210 -5.78 -6.08 -9.49
CA VAL A 210 -6.71 -6.96 -8.77
C VAL A 210 -8.10 -6.75 -9.34
N THR A 211 -8.74 -7.85 -9.70
CA THR A 211 -10.14 -7.86 -10.12
C THR A 211 -11.05 -7.69 -8.89
N ASN A 212 -11.88 -6.65 -8.91
CA ASN A 212 -13.03 -6.49 -8.03
C ASN A 212 -14.29 -6.97 -8.76
N THR A 213 -15.05 -7.89 -8.17
CA THR A 213 -16.29 -8.43 -8.77
C THR A 213 -17.48 -8.24 -7.84
N LYS A 214 -18.47 -7.44 -8.27
CA LYS A 214 -19.74 -7.23 -7.59
C LYS A 214 -20.89 -7.63 -8.51
N GLY A 215 -21.66 -8.64 -8.11
CA GLY A 215 -22.71 -9.19 -8.97
C GLY A 215 -22.11 -9.70 -10.29
N SER A 216 -22.60 -9.17 -11.41
CA SER A 216 -22.09 -9.49 -12.76
C SER A 216 -21.03 -8.51 -13.28
N THR A 217 -20.63 -7.52 -12.49
CA THR A 217 -19.67 -6.49 -12.91
C THR A 217 -18.31 -6.82 -12.32
N SER A 218 -17.29 -6.89 -13.19
CA SER A 218 -15.88 -7.02 -12.81
C SER A 218 -15.10 -5.81 -13.32
N VAL A 219 -14.25 -5.26 -12.46
CA VAL A 219 -13.37 -4.13 -12.77
C VAL A 219 -11.97 -4.40 -12.25
N GLU A 220 -10.97 -3.75 -12.84
CA GLU A 220 -9.59 -3.83 -12.40
C GLU A 220 -9.22 -2.61 -11.55
N VAL A 221 -8.48 -2.86 -10.47
CA VAL A 221 -7.95 -1.84 -9.58
C VAL A 221 -6.49 -2.18 -9.26
N GLY A 222 -5.62 -1.18 -9.15
CA GLY A 222 -4.25 -1.42 -8.73
C GLY A 222 -4.19 -1.99 -7.31
N MET A 223 -3.31 -2.97 -7.10
CA MET A 223 -3.30 -3.77 -5.86
C MET A 223 -3.13 -2.95 -4.58
N SER A 224 -2.48 -1.78 -4.62
CA SER A 224 -2.34 -0.92 -3.45
C SER A 224 -3.68 -0.45 -2.86
N MET A 225 -4.76 -0.51 -3.64
CA MET A 225 -6.12 -0.20 -3.19
C MET A 225 -6.91 -1.43 -2.75
N ALA A 226 -6.37 -2.63 -2.91
CA ALA A 226 -6.96 -3.82 -2.31
C ALA A 226 -6.95 -3.66 -0.77
N PRO A 227 -8.05 -4.00 -0.07
CA PRO A 227 -8.21 -3.77 1.36
C PRO A 227 -7.00 -4.15 2.21
N ALA A 228 -6.46 -5.36 2.02
CA ALA A 228 -5.34 -5.84 2.80
C ALA A 228 -4.10 -4.95 2.67
N LEU A 229 -3.72 -4.63 1.43
CA LEU A 229 -2.50 -3.87 1.19
C LEU A 229 -2.67 -2.39 1.55
N TRP A 230 -3.85 -1.81 1.31
CA TRP A 230 -4.14 -0.44 1.71
C TRP A 230 -4.06 -0.27 3.24
N LEU A 231 -4.63 -1.20 4.01
CA LEU A 231 -4.60 -1.16 5.48
C LEU A 231 -3.19 -1.33 6.05
N VAL A 232 -2.37 -2.18 5.42
CA VAL A 232 -0.94 -2.33 5.75
C VAL A 232 -0.21 -1.00 5.55
N ASN A 233 -0.38 -0.38 4.39
CA ASN A 233 0.23 0.88 4.04
C ASN A 233 -0.22 1.99 4.99
N PHE A 234 -1.51 2.08 5.29
CA PHE A 234 -2.04 3.03 6.26
C PHE A 234 -1.40 2.87 7.65
N ALA A 235 -1.32 1.64 8.16
CA ALA A 235 -0.76 1.41 9.49
C ALA A 235 0.73 1.76 9.59
N LEU A 236 1.50 1.46 8.54
CA LEU A 236 2.91 1.84 8.44
C LEU A 236 3.07 3.35 8.41
N ILE A 237 2.39 4.02 7.49
CA ILE A 237 2.50 5.48 7.31
C ILE A 237 2.00 6.20 8.57
N TYR A 238 0.91 5.75 9.19
CA TYR A 238 0.39 6.37 10.41
C TYR A 238 1.37 6.24 11.58
N THR A 239 2.08 5.10 11.68
CA THR A 239 3.12 4.90 12.69
C THR A 239 4.32 5.84 12.46
N LEU A 240 4.66 6.13 11.20
CA LEU A 240 5.72 7.07 10.85
C LEU A 240 5.30 8.52 11.07
N ASN A 241 4.14 8.91 10.55
CA ASN A 241 3.61 10.26 10.62
C ASN A 241 2.09 10.26 10.34
N PRO A 242 1.25 10.49 11.36
CA PRO A 242 -0.20 10.54 11.24
C PRO A 242 -0.72 11.56 10.22
N ALA A 243 0.03 12.64 9.97
CA ALA A 243 -0.34 13.63 8.96
C ALA A 243 -0.20 13.07 7.53
N LEU A 244 0.84 12.27 7.26
CA LEU A 244 1.01 11.65 5.94
C LEU A 244 -0.02 10.55 5.69
N ALA A 245 -0.41 9.81 6.73
CA ALA A 245 -1.47 8.81 6.59
C ALA A 245 -2.83 9.45 6.25
N ALA A 246 -3.04 10.71 6.65
CA ALA A 246 -4.23 11.46 6.27
C ALA A 246 -4.27 11.82 4.77
N GLU A 247 -3.12 11.81 4.10
CA GLU A 247 -2.98 12.14 2.68
C GLU A 247 -3.14 10.93 1.74
N MET A 248 -3.31 9.72 2.30
CA MET A 248 -3.65 8.53 1.53
C MET A 248 -5.02 8.70 0.85
N PRO A 249 -5.28 7.99 -0.28
CA PRO A 249 -6.56 8.09 -0.99
C PRO A 249 -7.71 7.57 -0.13
N ALA A 250 -8.77 8.38 0.01
CA ALA A 250 -9.97 8.04 0.78
C ALA A 250 -10.86 6.98 0.11
N ARG A 251 -10.83 6.95 -1.23
CA ARG A 251 -11.64 6.08 -2.08
C ARG A 251 -10.78 5.45 -3.17
N TRP A 252 -11.20 4.28 -3.63
CA TRP A 252 -10.67 3.67 -4.85
C TRP A 252 -11.61 3.89 -6.04
N ALA A 253 -11.04 3.80 -7.24
CA ALA A 253 -11.72 3.92 -8.52
C ALA A 253 -11.37 2.71 -9.40
N PRO A 254 -12.32 2.19 -10.21
CA PRO A 254 -11.99 1.31 -11.32
C PRO A 254 -10.95 1.97 -12.23
N ILE A 255 -9.90 1.24 -12.61
CA ILE A 255 -9.03 1.67 -13.70
C ILE A 255 -9.87 1.67 -14.99
N PRO A 256 -9.82 2.73 -15.82
CA PRO A 256 -10.50 2.71 -17.12
C PRO A 256 -10.08 1.48 -17.93
N SER A 257 -11.03 0.76 -18.51
CA SER A 257 -10.76 -0.57 -19.11
C SER A 257 -9.67 -0.53 -20.18
N THR A 258 -9.64 0.52 -21.02
CA THR A 258 -8.58 0.74 -22.01
C THR A 258 -7.18 0.72 -21.40
N VAL A 259 -7.04 1.26 -20.18
CA VAL A 259 -5.77 1.33 -19.46
C VAL A 259 -5.45 -0.01 -18.78
N SER A 260 -6.43 -0.62 -18.10
CA SER A 260 -6.20 -1.92 -17.44
C SER A 260 -5.87 -3.02 -18.45
N ASP A 261 -6.58 -3.07 -19.57
CA ASP A 261 -6.36 -4.07 -20.62
C ASP A 261 -4.96 -3.93 -21.22
N ALA A 262 -4.48 -2.69 -21.41
CA ALA A 262 -3.14 -2.43 -21.89
C ALA A 262 -2.05 -2.87 -20.88
N ILE A 263 -2.26 -2.60 -19.59
CA ILE A 263 -1.34 -3.06 -18.53
C ILE A 263 -1.31 -4.60 -18.46
N LEU A 264 -2.47 -5.25 -18.55
CA LEU A 264 -2.58 -6.71 -18.52
C LEU A 264 -1.96 -7.38 -19.76
N ALA A 265 -2.12 -6.77 -20.93
CA ALA A 265 -1.52 -7.25 -22.18
C ALA A 265 -0.01 -6.99 -22.26
N SER A 266 0.52 -6.04 -21.48
CA SER A 266 1.94 -5.74 -21.44
C SER A 266 2.75 -6.88 -20.84
N SER A 267 3.82 -7.30 -21.54
CA SER A 267 4.72 -8.36 -21.07
C SER A 267 5.47 -8.03 -19.77
N THR A 268 5.53 -6.74 -19.44
CA THR A 268 6.13 -6.20 -18.23
C THR A 268 5.10 -5.84 -17.17
N GLY A 269 3.80 -5.71 -17.49
CA GLY A 269 2.79 -5.26 -16.53
C GLY A 269 2.80 -3.75 -16.28
N ARG A 270 3.31 -2.97 -17.23
CA ARG A 270 3.31 -1.49 -17.23
C ARG A 270 3.26 -0.95 -18.65
N VAL A 271 2.86 0.31 -18.79
CA VAL A 271 2.71 1.01 -20.08
C VAL A 271 3.27 2.43 -19.99
N ARG A 272 3.45 3.12 -21.12
CA ARG A 272 3.82 4.54 -21.11
C ARG A 272 2.62 5.39 -20.71
N TYR A 273 2.81 6.33 -19.79
CA TYR A 273 1.72 7.17 -19.31
C TYR A 273 1.14 8.07 -20.43
N SER A 274 2.00 8.61 -21.30
CA SER A 274 1.57 9.52 -22.37
C SER A 274 0.55 8.91 -23.33
N ASP A 275 0.61 7.60 -23.56
CA ASP A 275 -0.34 6.88 -24.42
C ASP A 275 -1.76 6.80 -23.81
N TYR A 276 -1.89 6.94 -22.49
CA TYR A 276 -3.12 6.67 -21.73
C TYR A 276 -3.60 7.84 -20.85
N ALA A 277 -2.86 8.95 -20.80
CA ALA A 277 -3.14 10.09 -19.93
C ALA A 277 -4.57 10.65 -20.11
N SER A 278 -5.09 10.62 -21.35
CA SER A 278 -6.44 11.07 -21.68
C SER A 278 -7.57 10.19 -21.11
N TYR A 279 -7.27 9.07 -20.46
CA TYR A 279 -8.28 8.24 -19.78
C TYR A 279 -8.27 8.42 -18.26
N LEU A 280 -7.28 9.11 -17.70
CA LEU A 280 -6.98 9.14 -16.26
C LEU A 280 -7.22 10.53 -15.66
N HIS A 281 -8.47 11.00 -15.66
CA HIS A 281 -8.87 12.30 -15.12
C HIS A 281 -10.20 12.24 -14.37
#